data_AF-A0A5K3F912-F1
#
_entry.id   AF-A0A5K3F912-F1
#
_cell.length_a   1.000
_cell.length_b   1.000
_cell.length_c   1.000
_cell.angle_alpha   90.00
_cell.angle_beta   90.00
_cell.angle_gamma   90.00
#
_symmetry.space_group_name_H-M   'P 1'
#
loop_
_entity.id
_entity.type
_entity.pdbx_description
1 polymer ?
#
loop_
_entity_poly.entity_id
_entity_poly.type
_entity_poly.pdbx_seq_one_letter_code
_entity_poly.pdbx_strand_id
1 'polypeptide(L)'
;MSISHIEVNRSSHKRVVREVSCLVSPKLCSYGWRGTLGVTFSGLSCASCLKPVRKLSFSSQDCCRLAELFYEHALKGKTEDELFLTTTNKELESFHSFINSRSRSFDCVVDLPNFLHTVSNRKLNTISIEEQTDMLSDLIHSLHRTYLVNRVCLVGKQRGVVGKKHFWDSIKALGNKTGVSVHTFLTEPKSNDDVFMIYLALWSGPHCYLLSNDEFRQHRFTVGPELGKLLSQWQASRHIRLRNNHPTSFLGPVLCDTSIQGSMISGWHIPYESGEQRPSYLPPNTWLCLQPPKP
;
A
#
# COMPACT_ATOMS: atom_id res chain seq x y z
N MET A 1 -10.00 0.85 -32.91
CA MET A 1 -10.25 -0.27 -31.98
C MET A 1 -11.77 -0.51 -31.92
N SER A 2 -12.27 -1.76 -32.03
CA SER A 2 -13.71 -2.06 -31.96
C SER A 2 -14.15 -2.43 -30.54
N ILE A 3 -15.45 -2.39 -30.25
CA ILE A 3 -16.04 -2.82 -28.97
C ILE A 3 -15.63 -4.26 -28.63
N SER A 4 -15.57 -5.15 -29.62
CA SER A 4 -15.10 -6.52 -29.44
C SER A 4 -13.67 -6.60 -28.91
N HIS A 5 -12.80 -5.63 -29.20
CA HIS A 5 -11.46 -5.58 -28.59
C HIS A 5 -11.51 -5.21 -27.11
N ILE A 6 -12.47 -4.38 -26.68
CA ILE A 6 -12.66 -4.02 -25.26
C ILE A 6 -13.11 -5.25 -24.47
N GLU A 7 -14.05 -6.03 -25.02
CA GLU A 7 -14.50 -7.29 -24.41
C GLU A 7 -13.38 -8.32 -24.33
N VAL A 8 -12.61 -8.53 -25.40
CA VAL A 8 -11.45 -9.44 -25.39
C VAL A 8 -10.40 -9.00 -24.37
N ASN A 9 -10.11 -7.69 -24.28
CA ASN A 9 -9.17 -7.16 -23.30
C ASN A 9 -9.69 -7.27 -21.86
N ARG A 10 -11.01 -7.14 -21.64
CA ARG A 10 -11.62 -7.38 -20.34
C ARG A 10 -11.52 -8.85 -19.93
N SER A 11 -11.89 -9.79 -20.81
CA SER A 11 -11.86 -11.24 -20.53
C SER A 11 -10.44 -11.75 -20.26
N SER A 12 -9.43 -11.09 -20.83
CA SER A 12 -8.02 -11.39 -20.56
C SER A 12 -7.43 -10.60 -19.37
N HIS A 13 -8.26 -9.89 -18.59
CA HIS A 13 -7.83 -9.02 -17.49
C HIS A 13 -6.71 -8.04 -17.87
N LYS A 14 -6.63 -7.62 -19.14
CA LYS A 14 -5.61 -6.65 -19.58
C LYS A 14 -5.91 -5.30 -18.94
N ARG A 15 -4.88 -4.74 -18.28
CA ARG A 15 -5.07 -3.70 -17.26
C ARG A 15 -4.89 -2.28 -17.77
N VAL A 16 -4.42 -2.08 -19.00
CA VAL A 16 -4.01 -0.75 -19.46
C VAL A 16 -4.08 -0.65 -20.98
N VAL A 17 -4.74 0.39 -21.49
CA VAL A 17 -4.68 0.75 -22.91
C VAL A 17 -3.69 1.91 -23.07
N ARG A 18 -2.64 1.70 -23.86
CA ARG A 18 -1.63 2.75 -24.14
C ARG A 18 -2.16 3.84 -25.08
N GLU A 19 -3.06 3.49 -25.99
CA GLU A 19 -3.66 4.41 -26.97
C GLU A 19 -5.17 4.55 -26.76
N VAL A 20 -5.56 5.53 -25.94
CA VAL A 20 -6.98 5.77 -25.62
C VAL A 20 -7.69 6.59 -26.68
N SER A 21 -6.96 7.38 -27.46
CA SER A 21 -7.50 8.12 -28.61
C SER A 21 -8.21 7.19 -29.59
N CYS A 22 -7.70 5.97 -29.77
CA CYS A 22 -8.31 4.94 -30.61
C CYS A 22 -9.64 4.39 -30.05
N LEU A 23 -9.90 4.54 -28.75
CA LEU A 23 -11.16 4.17 -28.07
C LEU A 23 -12.18 5.30 -28.08
N VAL A 24 -11.76 6.56 -28.18
CA VAL A 24 -12.66 7.70 -28.40
C VAL A 24 -12.67 8.06 -29.90
N SER A 25 -12.65 7.03 -30.75
CA SER A 25 -12.60 7.23 -32.20
C SER A 25 -13.90 7.85 -32.74
N PRO A 26 -13.85 8.60 -33.85
CA PRO A 26 -15.05 9.12 -34.53
C PRO A 26 -16.10 8.03 -34.82
N LYS A 27 -15.65 6.78 -35.03
CA LYS A 27 -16.52 5.63 -35.27
C LYS A 27 -17.37 5.23 -34.07
N LEU A 28 -16.87 5.35 -32.84
CA LEU A 28 -17.69 5.08 -31.65
C LEU A 28 -18.67 6.22 -31.41
N CYS A 29 -18.22 7.46 -31.60
CA CYS A 29 -19.09 8.64 -31.55
C CYS A 29 -20.22 8.57 -32.59
N SER A 30 -19.95 8.07 -33.81
CA SER A 30 -20.99 7.89 -34.84
C SER A 30 -22.05 6.85 -34.47
N TYR A 31 -21.71 5.90 -33.59
CA TYR A 31 -22.68 4.97 -33.01
C TYR A 31 -23.37 5.52 -31.76
N GLY A 32 -23.20 6.81 -31.43
CA GLY A 32 -23.85 7.48 -30.30
C GLY A 32 -23.15 7.30 -28.95
N TRP A 33 -21.99 6.65 -28.91
CA TRP A 33 -21.21 6.53 -27.68
C TRP A 33 -20.55 7.85 -27.31
N ARG A 34 -20.47 8.16 -26.01
CA ARG A 34 -19.83 9.38 -25.50
C ARG A 34 -18.69 9.04 -24.55
N GLY A 35 -17.49 9.52 -24.85
CA GLY A 35 -16.30 9.30 -24.04
C GLY A 35 -15.93 10.53 -23.21
N THR A 36 -15.58 10.32 -21.95
CA THR A 36 -14.96 11.31 -21.07
C THR A 36 -13.61 10.79 -20.59
N LEU A 37 -12.53 11.50 -20.94
CA LEU A 37 -11.16 11.20 -20.48
C LEU A 37 -10.89 11.82 -19.11
N GLY A 38 -9.89 11.30 -18.41
CA GLY A 38 -9.45 11.85 -17.12
C GLY A 38 -10.50 11.81 -16.01
N VAL A 39 -11.44 10.86 -16.05
CA VAL A 39 -12.49 10.80 -15.03
C VAL A 39 -11.92 10.39 -13.67
N THR A 40 -12.41 11.03 -12.62
CA THR A 40 -12.11 10.69 -11.24
C THR A 40 -13.25 9.89 -10.60
N PHE A 41 -12.98 9.29 -9.45
CA PHE A 41 -13.97 8.57 -8.66
C PHE A 41 -14.15 9.23 -7.30
N SER A 42 -15.41 9.40 -6.90
CA SER A 42 -15.78 9.72 -5.52
C SER A 42 -16.04 8.41 -4.79
N GLY A 43 -15.06 7.95 -4.01
CA GLY A 43 -15.07 6.60 -3.44
C GLY A 43 -15.05 5.53 -4.52
N LEU A 44 -16.17 4.84 -4.73
CA LEU A 44 -16.35 3.81 -5.76
C LEU A 44 -17.32 4.24 -6.87
N SER A 45 -17.65 5.53 -6.99
CA SER A 45 -18.61 6.03 -7.98
C SER A 45 -17.92 6.95 -9.00
N CYS A 46 -18.15 6.69 -10.30
CA CYS A 46 -17.57 7.51 -11.38
C CYS A 46 -18.14 8.94 -11.36
N ALA A 47 -17.30 9.96 -11.40
CA ALA A 47 -17.77 11.35 -11.42
C ALA A 47 -18.52 11.73 -12.72
N SER A 48 -18.28 11.02 -13.83
CA SER A 48 -18.92 11.30 -15.13
C SER A 48 -20.28 10.64 -15.30
N CYS A 49 -20.44 9.38 -14.90
CA CYS A 49 -21.67 8.61 -15.12
C CYS A 49 -22.37 8.14 -13.84
N LEU A 50 -21.79 8.42 -12.66
CA LEU A 50 -22.27 8.03 -11.32
C LEU A 50 -22.38 6.52 -11.07
N LYS A 51 -21.97 5.69 -12.03
CA LYS A 51 -22.03 4.23 -11.88
C LYS A 51 -20.93 3.73 -10.93
N PRO A 52 -21.22 2.68 -10.16
CA PRO A 52 -20.24 2.09 -9.27
C PRO A 52 -19.15 1.36 -10.06
N VAL A 53 -17.95 1.34 -9.51
CA VAL A 53 -16.83 0.51 -9.94
C VAL A 53 -16.45 -0.48 -8.84
N ARG A 54 -15.85 -1.58 -9.27
CA ARG A 54 -15.38 -2.64 -8.40
C ARG A 54 -14.26 -2.14 -7.50
N LYS A 55 -14.40 -2.44 -6.21
CA LYS A 55 -13.37 -2.22 -5.20
C LYS A 55 -12.17 -3.15 -5.46
N LEU A 56 -10.96 -2.62 -5.32
CA LEU A 56 -9.75 -3.43 -5.31
C LEU A 56 -9.77 -4.34 -4.08
N SER A 57 -9.61 -5.63 -4.32
CA SER A 57 -9.47 -6.64 -3.27
C SER A 57 -8.20 -7.44 -3.53
N PHE A 58 -7.55 -7.87 -2.45
CA PHE A 58 -6.39 -8.74 -2.49
C PHE A 58 -6.75 -9.98 -1.68
N SER A 59 -6.64 -11.16 -2.30
CA SER A 59 -7.18 -12.39 -1.71
C SER A 59 -6.30 -12.88 -0.57
N SER A 60 -6.90 -13.57 0.41
CA SER A 60 -6.14 -14.20 1.51
C SER A 60 -5.15 -15.24 0.99
N GLN A 61 -5.52 -15.98 -0.06
CA GLN A 61 -4.65 -16.98 -0.68
C GLN A 61 -3.43 -16.35 -1.34
N ASP A 62 -3.62 -15.26 -2.10
CA ASP A 62 -2.52 -14.51 -2.70
C ASP A 62 -1.62 -13.89 -1.63
N CYS A 63 -2.19 -13.40 -0.53
CA CYS A 63 -1.44 -12.86 0.60
C CYS A 63 -0.60 -13.92 1.31
N CYS A 64 -1.18 -15.10 1.57
CA CYS A 64 -0.47 -16.23 2.19
C CYS A 64 0.71 -16.65 1.31
N ARG A 65 0.45 -16.88 0.02
CA ARG A 65 1.47 -17.22 -0.96
C ARG A 65 2.56 -16.14 -1.07
N LEU A 66 2.17 -14.86 -1.09
CA LEU A 66 3.12 -13.75 -1.13
C LEU A 66 3.98 -13.70 0.14
N ALA A 67 3.39 -13.91 1.32
CA ALA A 67 4.10 -13.94 2.59
C ALA A 67 5.15 -15.07 2.62
N GLU A 68 4.74 -16.29 2.28
CA GLU A 68 5.61 -17.48 2.23
C GLU A 68 6.80 -17.26 1.28
N LEU A 69 6.52 -16.83 0.05
CA LEU A 69 7.57 -16.66 -0.94
C LEU A 69 8.47 -15.45 -0.62
N PHE A 70 7.92 -14.35 -0.09
CA PHE A 70 8.70 -13.19 0.34
C PHE A 70 9.63 -13.57 1.50
N TYR A 71 9.16 -14.40 2.43
CA TYR A 71 9.98 -14.93 3.51
C TYR A 71 11.22 -15.66 2.99
N GLU A 72 11.00 -16.64 2.11
CA GLU A 72 12.09 -17.48 1.58
C GLU A 72 13.03 -16.73 0.62
N HIS A 73 12.54 -15.75 -0.13
CA HIS A 73 13.34 -15.07 -1.16
C HIS A 73 13.94 -13.73 -0.74
N ALA A 74 13.37 -13.04 0.25
CA ALA A 74 13.78 -11.68 0.62
C ALA A 74 14.14 -11.52 2.09
N LEU A 75 13.50 -12.23 3.03
CA LEU A 75 13.83 -12.10 4.45
C LEU A 75 14.92 -13.08 4.88
N LYS A 76 14.64 -14.38 4.75
CA LYS A 76 15.56 -15.46 5.12
C LYS A 76 16.62 -15.71 4.05
N GLY A 77 16.26 -15.58 2.78
CA GLY A 77 17.12 -16.02 1.68
C GLY A 77 17.19 -17.55 1.58
N LYS A 78 17.77 -18.03 0.47
CA LYS A 78 17.94 -19.47 0.19
C LYS A 78 19.26 -20.02 0.72
N THR A 79 20.22 -19.14 0.98
CA THR A 79 21.56 -19.47 1.48
C THR A 79 21.89 -18.64 2.71
N GLU A 80 22.85 -19.09 3.51
CA GLU A 80 23.33 -18.31 4.65
C GLU A 80 23.96 -16.97 4.21
N ASP A 81 24.67 -16.95 3.08
CA ASP A 81 25.23 -15.72 2.52
C ASP A 81 24.14 -14.71 2.17
N GLU A 82 23.04 -15.16 1.56
CA GLU A 82 21.88 -14.30 1.27
C GLU A 82 21.21 -13.80 2.56
N LEU A 83 21.12 -14.63 3.60
CA LEU A 83 20.63 -14.22 4.92
C LEU A 83 21.49 -13.09 5.50
N PHE A 84 22.82 -13.21 5.44
CA PHE A 84 23.74 -12.20 5.98
C PHE A 84 23.67 -10.85 5.25
N LEU A 85 23.09 -10.78 4.04
CA LEU A 85 22.83 -9.52 3.35
C LEU A 85 21.62 -8.77 3.93
N THR A 86 20.73 -9.46 4.66
CA THR A 86 19.47 -8.89 5.14
C THR A 86 19.42 -8.80 6.68
N THR A 87 19.87 -9.84 7.38
CA THR A 87 19.74 -10.03 8.84
C THR A 87 20.77 -11.04 9.39
N THR A 88 20.60 -11.45 10.64
CA THR A 88 21.34 -12.54 11.29
C THR A 88 20.38 -13.64 11.74
N ASN A 89 20.87 -14.87 11.91
CA ASN A 89 20.06 -15.97 12.46
C ASN A 89 19.42 -15.60 13.81
N LYS A 90 20.18 -14.94 14.70
CA LYS A 90 19.69 -14.53 16.03
C LYS A 90 18.57 -13.49 15.95
N GLU A 91 18.70 -12.52 15.05
CA GLU A 91 17.66 -11.52 14.83
C GLU A 91 16.40 -12.16 14.21
N LEU A 92 16.57 -13.10 13.27
CA LEU A 92 15.46 -13.84 12.68
C LEU A 92 14.73 -14.70 13.72
N GLU A 93 15.44 -15.36 14.63
CA GLU A 93 14.87 -16.08 15.77
C GLU A 93 14.11 -15.16 16.74
N SER A 94 14.68 -13.98 17.03
CA SER A 94 14.04 -12.94 17.84
C SER A 94 12.73 -12.47 17.19
N PHE A 95 12.74 -12.29 15.87
CA PHE A 95 11.56 -11.91 15.11
C PHE A 95 10.47 -12.98 15.11
N HIS A 96 10.84 -14.24 14.91
CA HIS A 96 9.88 -15.36 15.04
C HIS A 96 9.29 -15.45 16.44
N SER A 97 10.12 -15.29 17.47
CA SER A 97 9.66 -15.25 18.86
C SER A 97 8.69 -14.08 19.08
N PHE A 98 8.98 -12.91 18.53
CA PHE A 98 8.11 -11.75 18.57
C PHE A 98 6.75 -12.05 17.92
N ILE A 99 6.73 -12.62 16.72
CA ILE A 99 5.50 -12.97 16.00
C ILE A 99 4.70 -14.04 16.74
N ASN A 100 5.34 -15.15 17.11
CA ASN A 100 4.69 -16.31 17.74
C ASN A 100 4.14 -16.00 19.14
N SER A 101 4.71 -14.99 19.83
CA SER A 101 4.18 -14.51 21.11
C SER A 101 2.86 -13.74 20.99
N ARG A 102 2.41 -13.40 19.78
CA ARG A 102 1.20 -12.60 19.56
C ARG A 102 -0.03 -13.49 19.38
N SER A 103 -1.10 -13.12 20.07
CA SER A 103 -2.41 -13.77 19.93
C SER A 103 -3.22 -13.28 18.73
N ARG A 104 -2.85 -12.12 18.14
CA ARG A 104 -3.55 -11.48 17.01
C ARG A 104 -2.55 -10.74 16.12
N SER A 105 -2.83 -10.68 14.83
CA SER A 105 -2.09 -9.89 13.84
C SER A 105 -2.32 -8.39 13.98
N PHE A 106 -1.54 -7.59 13.24
CA PHE A 106 -1.63 -6.13 13.24
C PHE A 106 -2.59 -5.62 12.16
N ASP A 107 -3.26 -4.51 12.43
CA ASP A 107 -4.07 -3.80 11.43
C ASP A 107 -3.20 -2.86 10.59
N CYS A 108 -2.09 -2.37 11.15
CA CYS A 108 -1.15 -1.49 10.47
C CYS A 108 0.28 -1.71 10.95
N VAL A 109 1.23 -1.81 10.02
CA VAL A 109 2.66 -1.76 10.28
C VAL A 109 3.19 -0.41 9.82
N VAL A 110 3.96 0.26 10.67
CA VAL A 110 4.44 1.64 10.44
C VAL A 110 5.97 1.64 10.39
N ASP A 111 6.50 2.20 9.32
CA ASP A 111 7.91 2.55 9.16
C ASP A 111 8.23 3.78 10.03
N LEU A 112 8.72 3.52 11.25
CA LEU A 112 8.91 4.56 12.25
C LEU A 112 9.98 5.60 11.83
N PRO A 113 11.18 5.21 11.35
CA PRO A 113 12.16 6.17 10.86
C PRO A 113 11.65 7.00 9.69
N ASN A 114 10.99 6.39 8.70
CA ASN A 114 10.46 7.10 7.54
C ASN A 114 9.35 8.08 7.92
N PHE A 115 8.45 7.66 8.82
CA PHE A 115 7.42 8.54 9.36
C PHE A 115 8.03 9.79 9.99
N LEU A 116 8.88 9.60 11.00
CA LEU A 116 9.46 10.70 11.77
C LEU A 116 10.31 11.63 10.89
N HIS A 117 11.05 11.08 9.92
CA HIS A 117 11.78 11.88 8.93
C HIS A 117 10.83 12.70 8.05
N THR A 118 9.71 12.11 7.61
CA THR A 118 8.72 12.79 6.76
C THR A 118 8.04 13.94 7.47
N VAL A 119 7.62 13.77 8.73
CA VAL A 119 6.81 14.78 9.42
C VAL A 119 7.64 15.90 10.06
N SER A 120 8.90 15.65 10.40
CA SER A 120 9.71 16.63 11.13
C SER A 120 10.52 17.55 10.23
N ASN A 121 10.80 17.14 8.97
CA ASN A 121 11.76 17.80 8.07
C ASN A 121 13.13 18.08 8.72
N ARG A 122 13.45 17.37 9.81
CA ARG A 122 14.61 17.56 10.66
C ARG A 122 15.31 16.23 10.90
N LYS A 123 16.58 16.26 11.27
CA LYS A 123 17.28 15.02 11.65
C LYS A 123 16.66 14.49 12.94
N LEU A 124 16.39 13.18 13.00
CA LEU A 124 15.80 12.51 14.15
C LEU A 124 16.46 12.84 15.51
N ASN A 125 17.78 13.05 15.51
CA ASN A 125 18.54 13.39 16.71
C ASN A 125 18.37 14.83 17.20
N THR A 126 17.67 15.68 16.44
CA THR A 126 17.40 17.09 16.77
C THR A 126 15.98 17.33 17.31
N ILE A 127 15.12 16.33 17.25
CA ILE A 127 13.72 16.41 17.69
C ILE A 127 13.65 15.92 19.13
N SER A 128 12.93 16.64 20.00
CA SER A 128 12.76 16.20 21.39
C SER A 128 11.96 14.89 21.48
N ILE A 129 12.01 14.21 22.62
CA ILE A 129 11.24 12.96 22.81
C ILE A 129 9.75 13.29 22.85
N GLU A 130 9.41 14.41 23.46
CA GLU A 130 8.05 14.93 23.60
C GLU A 130 7.46 15.19 22.20
N GLU A 131 8.18 15.92 21.34
CA GLU A 131 7.76 16.18 19.96
C GLU A 131 7.56 14.88 19.16
N GLN A 132 8.46 13.90 19.29
CA GLN A 132 8.31 12.59 18.61
C GLN A 132 7.08 11.83 19.11
N THR A 133 6.81 11.91 20.40
CA THR A 133 5.66 11.26 21.04
C THR A 133 4.35 11.90 20.57
N ASP A 134 4.30 13.23 20.50
CA ASP A 134 3.13 13.97 20.04
C ASP A 134 2.83 13.64 18.57
N MET A 135 3.85 13.67 17.71
CA MET A 135 3.71 13.29 16.29
C MET A 135 3.19 11.87 16.11
N LEU A 136 3.69 10.90 16.87
CA LEU A 136 3.18 9.52 16.82
C LEU A 136 1.78 9.39 17.40
N SER A 137 1.45 10.21 18.40
CA SER A 137 0.12 10.22 19.00
C SER A 137 -0.93 10.71 18.02
N ASP A 138 -0.60 11.77 17.26
CA ASP A 138 -1.42 12.29 16.17
C ASP A 138 -1.56 11.28 15.04
N LEU A 139 -0.47 10.58 14.70
CA LEU A 139 -0.50 9.51 13.71
C LEU A 139 -1.45 8.39 14.11
N ILE A 140 -1.32 7.85 15.33
CA ILE A 140 -2.14 6.75 15.83
C ILE A 140 -3.62 7.14 15.85
N HIS A 141 -3.94 8.34 16.35
CA HIS A 141 -5.29 8.88 16.31
C HIS A 141 -5.84 8.97 14.88
N SER A 142 -5.04 9.49 13.95
CA SER A 142 -5.43 9.65 12.55
C SER A 142 -5.66 8.30 11.88
N LEU A 143 -4.78 7.32 12.11
CA LEU A 143 -4.93 5.95 11.61
C LEU A 143 -6.21 5.28 12.15
N HIS A 144 -6.47 5.41 13.45
CA HIS A 144 -7.69 4.87 14.06
C HIS A 144 -8.95 5.50 13.46
N ARG A 145 -8.99 6.83 13.34
CA ARG A 145 -10.15 7.57 12.82
C ARG A 145 -10.40 7.32 11.33
N THR A 146 -9.35 7.23 10.52
CA THR A 146 -9.48 7.10 9.06
C THR A 146 -9.62 5.65 8.60
N TYR A 147 -8.90 4.72 9.22
CA TYR A 147 -8.78 3.34 8.75
C TYR A 147 -9.27 2.29 9.76
N LEU A 148 -9.81 2.70 10.92
CA LEU A 148 -10.29 1.82 11.99
C LEU A 148 -9.21 0.87 12.52
N VAL A 149 -7.96 1.32 12.48
CA VAL A 149 -6.79 0.61 12.99
C VAL A 149 -6.85 0.56 14.53
N ASN A 150 -6.76 -0.63 15.10
CA ASN A 150 -6.77 -0.86 16.55
C ASN A 150 -5.52 -1.58 17.04
N ARG A 151 -4.73 -2.17 16.15
CA ARG A 151 -3.42 -2.77 16.44
C ARG A 151 -2.36 -2.26 15.49
N VAL A 152 -1.37 -1.56 16.04
CA VAL A 152 -0.25 -0.99 15.29
C VAL A 152 1.04 -1.66 15.70
N CYS A 153 1.90 -2.01 14.74
CA CYS A 153 3.29 -2.33 15.01
C CYS A 153 4.22 -1.25 14.41
N LEU A 154 4.99 -0.60 15.27
CA LEU A 154 6.06 0.32 14.87
C LEU A 154 7.32 -0.52 14.59
N VAL A 155 7.84 -0.43 13.37
CA VAL A 155 9.10 -1.09 12.98
C VAL A 155 10.17 -0.04 12.77
N GLY A 156 11.37 -0.29 13.28
CA GLY A 156 12.52 0.58 13.07
C GLY A 156 13.79 -0.05 13.59
N LYS A 157 14.88 0.73 13.64
CA LYS A 157 16.18 0.24 14.12
C LYS A 157 16.40 0.52 15.60
N GLN A 158 17.22 -0.30 16.25
CA GLN A 158 17.56 -0.19 17.67
C GLN A 158 18.32 1.11 18.07
N ARG A 159 18.67 1.99 17.11
CA ARG A 159 19.35 3.27 17.40
C ARG A 159 18.33 4.39 17.66
N GLY A 160 18.57 5.20 18.69
CA GLY A 160 17.91 6.50 18.91
C GLY A 160 16.87 6.52 20.05
N VAL A 161 15.77 7.24 19.83
CA VAL A 161 14.69 7.52 20.81
C VAL A 161 13.87 6.28 21.15
N VAL A 162 13.84 5.32 20.23
CA VAL A 162 13.07 4.07 20.28
C VAL A 162 13.50 3.13 21.42
N GLY A 163 14.65 3.37 22.06
CA GLY A 163 15.10 2.62 23.24
C GLY A 163 14.74 3.26 24.59
N LYS A 164 14.11 4.44 24.62
CA LYS A 164 13.88 5.19 25.87
C LYS A 164 12.52 4.84 26.50
N LYS A 165 12.53 4.43 27.77
CA LYS A 165 11.32 4.03 28.51
C LYS A 165 10.20 5.09 28.48
N HIS A 166 10.54 6.36 28.70
CA HIS A 166 9.59 7.47 28.74
C HIS A 166 8.76 7.59 27.45
N PHE A 167 9.40 7.42 26.28
CA PHE A 167 8.72 7.44 24.99
C PHE A 167 7.61 6.36 24.92
N TRP A 168 7.92 5.14 25.35
CA TRP A 168 6.96 4.03 25.33
C TRP A 168 5.86 4.17 26.37
N ASP A 169 6.16 4.72 27.54
CA ASP A 169 5.17 4.96 28.58
C ASP A 169 4.13 5.98 28.10
N SER A 170 4.55 7.03 27.39
CA SER A 170 3.64 8.01 26.77
C SER A 170 2.77 7.38 25.67
N ILE A 171 3.36 6.56 24.79
CA ILE A 171 2.60 5.85 23.74
C ILE A 171 1.60 4.85 24.34
N LYS A 172 1.97 4.11 25.40
CA LYS A 172 1.05 3.21 26.11
C LYS A 172 -0.11 3.97 26.75
N ALA A 173 0.17 5.11 27.38
CA ALA A 173 -0.87 5.95 27.98
C ALA A 173 -1.89 6.43 26.93
N LEU A 174 -1.42 6.74 25.72
CA LEU A 174 -2.29 7.06 24.59
C LEU A 174 -3.09 5.85 24.10
N GLY A 175 -2.46 4.69 23.97
CA GLY A 175 -3.14 3.45 23.59
C GLY A 175 -4.30 3.13 24.53
N ASN A 176 -4.11 3.34 25.83
CA ASN A 176 -5.17 3.16 26.84
C ASN A 176 -6.34 4.14 26.65
N LYS A 177 -6.09 5.38 26.19
CA LYS A 177 -7.14 6.39 25.95
C LYS A 177 -7.90 6.15 24.64
N THR A 178 -7.21 5.68 23.61
CA THR A 178 -7.75 5.49 22.25
C THR A 178 -8.32 4.11 22.01
N GLY A 179 -7.97 3.13 22.87
CA GLY A 179 -8.24 1.72 22.63
C GLY A 179 -7.32 1.08 21.59
N VAL A 180 -6.28 1.80 21.12
CA VAL A 180 -5.31 1.28 20.15
C VAL A 180 -4.15 0.57 20.87
N SER A 181 -3.92 -0.68 20.50
CA SER A 181 -2.81 -1.48 20.99
C SER A 181 -1.57 -1.23 20.13
N VAL A 182 -0.52 -0.67 20.73
CA VAL A 182 0.74 -0.35 20.04
C VAL A 182 1.83 -1.33 20.43
N HIS A 183 2.50 -1.86 19.43
CA HIS A 183 3.59 -2.82 19.54
C HIS A 183 4.82 -2.30 18.79
N THR A 184 5.98 -2.88 19.08
CA THR A 184 7.23 -2.45 18.49
C THR A 184 8.11 -3.65 18.17
N PHE A 185 8.71 -3.63 16.99
CA PHE A 185 9.78 -4.53 16.62
C PHE A 185 11.01 -3.72 16.18
N LEU A 186 12.16 -3.98 16.80
CA LEU A 186 13.40 -3.26 16.51
C LEU A 186 14.42 -4.18 15.88
N THR A 187 14.90 -3.78 14.72
CA THR A 187 15.98 -4.47 14.05
C THR A 187 17.35 -3.99 14.53
N GLU A 188 18.34 -4.86 14.38
CA GLU A 188 19.73 -4.54 14.58
C GLU A 188 20.15 -3.41 13.62
N PRO A 189 21.10 -2.55 14.02
CA PRO A 189 21.41 -1.35 13.25
C PRO A 189 21.94 -1.59 11.84
N LYS A 190 22.50 -2.77 11.58
CA LYS A 190 23.07 -3.16 10.27
C LYS A 190 22.07 -3.89 9.38
N SER A 191 20.95 -4.34 9.94
CA SER A 191 19.97 -5.13 9.22
C SER A 191 19.09 -4.25 8.34
N ASN A 192 18.49 -4.90 7.35
CA ASN A 192 17.49 -4.31 6.49
C ASN A 192 16.12 -4.39 7.20
N ASP A 193 15.61 -3.27 7.68
CA ASP A 193 14.31 -3.15 8.34
C ASP A 193 13.12 -3.30 7.39
N ASP A 194 13.29 -2.97 6.11
CA ASP A 194 12.21 -3.05 5.12
C ASP A 194 11.71 -4.49 4.94
N VAL A 195 12.60 -5.49 4.94
CA VAL A 195 12.20 -6.90 4.77
C VAL A 195 11.38 -7.41 5.95
N PHE A 196 11.74 -7.02 7.17
CA PHE A 196 10.95 -7.36 8.36
C PHE A 196 9.59 -6.68 8.33
N MET A 197 9.56 -5.41 7.96
CA MET A 197 8.35 -4.62 7.91
C MET A 197 7.36 -5.14 6.86
N ILE A 198 7.83 -5.38 5.62
CA ILE A 198 7.00 -5.92 4.54
C ILE A 198 6.48 -7.30 4.95
N TYR A 199 7.35 -8.18 5.44
CA TYR A 199 6.92 -9.51 5.87
C TYR A 199 5.93 -9.45 7.04
N LEU A 200 6.13 -8.58 8.02
CA LEU A 200 5.21 -8.44 9.16
C LEU A 200 3.81 -8.00 8.72
N ALA A 201 3.73 -7.10 7.73
CA ALA A 201 2.46 -6.67 7.16
C ALA A 201 1.80 -7.79 6.35
N LEU A 202 2.56 -8.56 5.57
CA LEU A 202 2.07 -9.74 4.84
C LEU A 202 1.59 -10.85 5.77
N TRP A 203 2.37 -11.18 6.81
CA TRP A 203 2.03 -12.13 7.86
C TRP A 203 0.75 -11.73 8.60
N SER A 204 0.54 -10.43 8.78
CA SER A 204 -0.67 -9.91 9.43
C SER A 204 -1.95 -10.09 8.60
N GLY A 205 -1.80 -10.39 7.31
CA GLY A 205 -2.89 -10.81 6.43
C GLY A 205 -3.31 -9.76 5.41
N PRO A 206 -4.30 -10.07 4.55
CA PRO A 206 -4.66 -9.29 3.37
C PRO A 206 -5.33 -7.95 3.69
N HIS A 207 -5.57 -7.63 4.97
CA HIS A 207 -6.19 -6.39 5.42
C HIS A 207 -5.22 -5.48 6.18
N CYS A 208 -4.01 -5.93 6.48
CA CYS A 208 -3.02 -5.13 7.16
C CYS A 208 -2.54 -4.00 6.26
N TYR A 209 -2.51 -2.78 6.78
CA TYR A 209 -1.91 -1.63 6.12
C TYR A 209 -0.39 -1.60 6.35
N LEU A 210 0.32 -0.99 5.41
CA LEU A 210 1.71 -0.62 5.55
C LEU A 210 1.82 0.89 5.40
N LEU A 211 2.42 1.59 6.37
CA LEU A 211 2.65 3.02 6.28
C LEU A 211 4.13 3.31 6.10
N SER A 212 4.48 3.85 4.93
CA SER A 212 5.80 4.39 4.61
C SER A 212 5.69 5.31 3.38
N ASN A 213 6.65 6.20 3.18
CA ASN A 213 6.82 6.93 1.94
C ASN A 213 7.75 6.23 0.94
N ASP A 214 8.46 5.19 1.36
CA ASP A 214 9.29 4.37 0.47
C ASP A 214 8.43 3.63 -0.56
N GLU A 215 8.98 3.41 -1.75
CA GLU A 215 8.34 2.61 -2.78
C GLU A 215 8.72 1.14 -2.72
N PHE A 216 9.73 0.74 -1.95
CA PHE A 216 10.26 -0.62 -1.84
C PHE A 216 10.65 -1.23 -3.21
N ARG A 217 11.24 -0.40 -4.08
CA ARG A 217 11.57 -0.78 -5.47
C ARG A 217 12.49 -2.00 -5.52
N GLN A 218 13.55 -1.98 -4.71
CA GLN A 218 14.54 -3.04 -4.67
C GLN A 218 13.91 -4.39 -4.32
N HIS A 219 13.01 -4.44 -3.34
CA HIS A 219 12.37 -5.69 -2.91
C HIS A 219 11.52 -6.33 -4.00
N ARG A 220 10.86 -5.55 -4.86
CA ARG A 220 10.15 -6.09 -6.04
C ARG A 220 11.09 -6.75 -7.04
N PHE A 221 12.31 -6.23 -7.20
CA PHE A 221 13.31 -6.84 -8.06
C PHE A 221 13.88 -8.12 -7.42
N THR A 222 14.19 -8.08 -6.13
CA THR A 222 14.75 -9.22 -5.38
C THR A 222 13.85 -10.47 -5.45
N VAL A 223 12.54 -10.29 -5.33
CA VAL A 223 11.58 -11.42 -5.34
C VAL A 223 11.27 -11.96 -6.74
N GLY A 224 11.78 -11.32 -7.80
CA GLY A 224 11.54 -11.70 -9.20
C GLY A 224 10.23 -11.15 -9.78
N PRO A 225 10.02 -11.29 -11.11
CA PRO A 225 8.99 -10.55 -11.85
C PRO A 225 7.55 -10.92 -11.45
N GLU A 226 7.25 -12.22 -11.33
CA GLU A 226 5.90 -12.68 -10.97
C GLU A 226 5.51 -12.25 -9.56
N LEU A 227 6.42 -12.45 -8.60
CA LEU A 227 6.18 -12.11 -7.20
C LEU A 227 6.24 -10.60 -6.97
N GLY A 228 7.09 -9.88 -7.70
CA GLY A 228 7.17 -8.42 -7.68
C GLY A 228 5.89 -7.77 -8.21
N LYS A 229 5.24 -8.38 -9.21
CA LYS A 229 3.91 -7.97 -9.68
C LYS A 229 2.84 -8.21 -8.61
N LEU A 230 2.90 -9.33 -7.90
CA LEU A 230 1.97 -9.63 -6.81
C LEU A 230 2.17 -8.68 -5.62
N LEU A 231 3.43 -8.41 -5.25
CA LEU A 231 3.81 -7.44 -4.23
C LEU A 231 3.33 -6.03 -4.59
N SER A 232 3.41 -5.63 -5.86
CA SER A 232 2.89 -4.35 -6.33
C SER A 232 1.38 -4.24 -6.15
N GLN A 233 0.64 -5.32 -6.41
CA GLN A 233 -0.83 -5.35 -6.24
C GLN A 233 -1.22 -5.25 -4.76
N TRP A 234 -0.54 -6.03 -3.90
CA TRP A 234 -0.73 -5.93 -2.46
C TRP A 234 -0.42 -4.52 -1.97
N GLN A 235 0.74 -3.97 -2.33
CA GLN A 235 1.16 -2.63 -1.93
C GLN A 235 0.17 -1.57 -2.41
N ALA A 236 -0.28 -1.62 -3.67
CA ALA A 236 -1.30 -0.70 -4.16
C ALA A 236 -2.60 -0.76 -3.33
N SER A 237 -2.96 -1.93 -2.79
CA SER A 237 -4.19 -2.14 -2.01
C SER A 237 -4.08 -1.78 -0.52
N ARG A 238 -2.87 -1.65 0.04
CA ARG A 238 -2.65 -1.52 1.49
C ARG A 238 -1.62 -0.47 1.92
N HIS A 239 -0.87 0.08 0.99
CA HIS A 239 0.15 1.05 1.32
C HIS A 239 -0.45 2.44 1.54
N ILE A 240 -0.16 3.03 2.70
CA ILE A 240 -0.53 4.38 3.09
C ILE A 240 0.74 5.22 3.03
N ARG A 241 0.70 6.30 2.25
CA ARG A 241 1.78 7.29 2.20
C ARG A 241 1.35 8.56 2.92
N LEU A 242 2.33 9.39 3.25
CA LEU A 242 2.14 10.67 3.91
C LEU A 242 2.51 11.81 2.97
N ARG A 243 1.65 12.82 2.91
CA ARG A 243 2.05 14.10 2.34
C ARG A 243 2.87 14.86 3.39
N ASN A 244 3.94 15.50 2.94
CA ASN A 244 4.74 16.40 3.76
C ASN A 244 4.01 17.74 3.91
N ASN A 245 2.90 17.73 4.65
CA ASN A 245 2.10 18.92 4.98
C ASN A 245 1.60 18.86 6.41
N HIS A 246 1.31 20.05 6.99
CA HIS A 246 0.67 20.16 8.29
C HIS A 246 -0.74 20.76 8.11
N PRO A 247 -1.80 20.13 8.65
CA PRO A 247 -1.80 18.82 9.32
C PRO A 247 -1.46 17.66 8.36
N THR A 248 -0.87 16.60 8.91
CA THR A 248 -0.45 15.41 8.16
C THR A 248 -1.64 14.81 7.43
N SER A 249 -1.51 14.59 6.12
CA SER A 249 -2.57 13.98 5.31
C SER A 249 -2.12 12.68 4.66
N PHE A 250 -3.03 11.72 4.62
CA PHE A 250 -2.79 10.41 4.02
C PHE A 250 -3.04 10.41 2.52
N LEU A 251 -2.10 9.81 1.80
CA LEU A 251 -2.33 9.25 0.47
C LEU A 251 -2.67 7.77 0.68
N GLY A 252 -3.97 7.49 0.78
CA GLY A 252 -4.47 6.14 1.03
C GLY A 252 -4.25 5.18 -0.15
N PRO A 253 -4.52 3.88 0.07
CA PRO A 253 -4.36 2.87 -0.96
C PRO A 253 -5.36 3.05 -2.11
N VAL A 254 -5.06 2.39 -3.23
CA VAL A 254 -5.95 2.32 -4.38
C VAL A 254 -7.25 1.63 -3.97
N LEU A 255 -8.35 2.35 -4.10
CA LEU A 255 -9.68 1.85 -3.75
C LEU A 255 -10.33 1.07 -4.90
N CYS A 256 -10.11 1.50 -6.14
CA CYS A 256 -10.74 0.94 -7.33
C CYS A 256 -9.86 -0.13 -7.97
N ASP A 257 -10.44 -1.25 -8.40
CA ASP A 257 -9.70 -2.23 -9.18
C ASP A 257 -9.34 -1.64 -10.55
N THR A 258 -8.06 -1.38 -10.81
CA THR A 258 -7.56 -0.87 -12.09
C THR A 258 -7.54 -1.96 -13.17
N SER A 259 -8.71 -2.38 -13.60
CA SER A 259 -8.96 -3.18 -14.79
C SER A 259 -10.12 -2.61 -15.58
N ILE A 260 -10.29 -3.04 -16.83
CA ILE A 260 -11.44 -2.65 -17.64
C ILE A 260 -12.72 -3.16 -16.97
N GLN A 261 -13.67 -2.26 -16.72
CA GLN A 261 -14.95 -2.57 -16.08
C GLN A 261 -16.13 -2.09 -16.92
N GLY A 262 -17.31 -2.68 -16.70
CA GLY A 262 -18.54 -2.25 -17.36
C GLY A 262 -19.07 -3.24 -18.39
N SER A 263 -19.88 -2.77 -19.34
CA SER A 263 -20.57 -3.58 -20.34
C SER A 263 -21.15 -2.69 -21.43
N MET A 264 -21.74 -3.30 -22.45
CA MET A 264 -22.48 -2.58 -23.49
C MET A 264 -23.67 -1.78 -22.96
N ILE A 265 -24.33 -2.29 -21.91
CA ILE A 265 -25.53 -1.66 -21.33
C ILE A 265 -25.13 -0.59 -20.31
N SER A 266 -24.13 -0.87 -19.48
CA SER A 266 -23.69 0.06 -18.44
C SER A 266 -22.71 1.13 -18.95
N GLY A 267 -22.13 0.94 -20.12
CA GLY A 267 -20.92 1.64 -20.50
C GLY A 267 -19.67 1.05 -19.87
N TRP A 268 -18.51 1.59 -20.25
CA TRP A 268 -17.20 1.06 -19.91
C TRP A 268 -16.36 2.07 -19.12
N HIS A 269 -15.61 1.57 -18.14
CA HIS A 269 -14.53 2.28 -17.47
C HIS A 269 -13.21 1.62 -17.84
N ILE A 270 -12.32 2.37 -18.49
CA ILE A 270 -11.10 1.86 -19.07
C ILE A 270 -9.92 2.63 -18.48
N PRO A 271 -9.06 1.99 -17.68
CA PRO A 271 -7.85 2.63 -17.17
C PRO A 271 -6.79 2.75 -18.26
N TYR A 272 -5.99 3.82 -18.21
CA TYR A 272 -4.98 4.11 -19.21
C TYR A 272 -3.78 4.89 -18.70
N GLU A 273 -2.68 4.85 -19.47
CA GLU A 273 -1.48 5.65 -19.18
C GLU A 273 -1.66 7.10 -19.62
N SER A 274 -1.71 8.03 -18.66
CA SER A 274 -1.68 9.48 -18.93
C SER A 274 -0.28 10.00 -19.26
N GLY A 275 0.77 9.24 -18.94
CA GLY A 275 2.16 9.70 -18.96
C GLY A 275 2.57 10.46 -17.70
N GLU A 276 1.64 10.68 -16.75
CA GLU A 276 1.96 11.30 -15.47
C GLU A 276 2.83 10.39 -14.60
N GLN A 277 3.78 11.01 -13.90
CA GLN A 277 4.65 10.32 -12.95
C GLN A 277 3.83 9.79 -11.78
N ARG A 278 4.06 8.52 -11.42
CA ARG A 278 3.45 7.87 -10.27
C ARG A 278 4.43 6.88 -9.64
N PRO A 279 4.23 6.53 -8.35
CA PRO A 279 4.96 5.44 -7.74
C PRO A 279 4.90 4.16 -8.57
N SER A 280 6.03 3.47 -8.66
CA SER A 280 6.24 2.35 -9.59
C SER A 280 5.36 1.12 -9.31
N TYR A 281 4.83 0.98 -8.09
CA TYR A 281 3.88 -0.08 -7.73
C TYR A 281 2.42 0.26 -8.05
N LEU A 282 2.11 1.54 -8.29
CA LEU A 282 0.74 1.94 -8.56
C LEU A 282 0.36 1.61 -9.99
N PRO A 283 -0.79 0.93 -10.19
CA PRO A 283 -1.35 0.81 -11.53
C PRO A 283 -1.78 2.20 -12.03
N PRO A 284 -2.08 2.36 -13.32
CA PRO A 284 -2.63 3.61 -13.83
C PRO A 284 -3.87 4.03 -13.05
N ASN A 285 -4.03 5.33 -12.82
CA ASN A 285 -5.18 5.87 -12.11
C ASN A 285 -5.93 6.92 -12.93
N THR A 286 -5.69 6.95 -14.23
CA THR A 286 -6.41 7.78 -15.18
C THR A 286 -7.38 6.90 -15.95
N TRP A 287 -8.61 7.39 -16.13
CA TRP A 287 -9.72 6.57 -16.60
C TRP A 287 -10.49 7.25 -17.72
N LEU A 288 -10.90 6.44 -18.69
CA LEU A 288 -11.89 6.78 -19.70
C LEU A 288 -13.25 6.22 -19.24
N CYS A 289 -14.27 7.07 -19.19
CA CYS A 289 -15.67 6.66 -19.08
C CYS A 289 -16.32 6.70 -20.48
N LEU A 290 -16.73 5.54 -21.00
CA LEU A 290 -17.51 5.42 -22.23
C LEU A 290 -18.96 5.15 -21.87
N GLN A 291 -19.83 6.11 -22.16
CA GLN A 291 -21.26 5.98 -21.95
C GLN A 291 -21.93 5.47 -23.24
N PRO A 292 -22.85 4.50 -23.13
CA PRO A 292 -23.59 4.02 -24.28
C PRO A 292 -24.53 5.12 -24.80
N PRO A 293 -25.05 4.97 -26.03
CA PRO A 293 -26.12 5.81 -26.54
C PRO A 293 -27.28 5.83 -25.55
N LYS A 294 -27.92 6.99 -25.38
CA LYS A 294 -29.19 7.03 -24.65
C LYS A 294 -30.20 6.16 -25.41
N PRO A 295 -31.02 5.36 -24.71
CA PRO A 295 -32.14 4.67 -25.33
C PRO A 295 -33.11 5.67 -25.97
#